data_AF-W1WIP2-F1
#
_entry.id   AF-W1WIP2-F1
#
_cell.length_a   1.000
_cell.length_b   1.000
_cell.length_c   1.000
_cell.angle_alpha   90.00
_cell.angle_beta   90.00
_cell.angle_gamma   90.00
#
_symmetry.space_group_name_H-M   'P 1'
#
loop_
_entity.id
_entity.type
_entity.pdbx_description
1 polymer ?
#
loop_
_entity_poly.entity_id
_entity_poly.type
_entity_poly.pdbx_seq_one_letter_code
_entity_poly.pdbx_strand_id
1 'polypeptide(L)'
;MIDINFDELDDKTKLIVSKMEKVIENKNSEIQSKNKEIEDLKNQLAFLKGQIINKNRKMFGKSSEQVNEDQLCFFNEAEKNSDLKMAEPEIESISYSRKKATAHNGKKDNTSNLKRIVIEHKLDDEQKNCSKCGQQMTFIGIQTKELLKFKPAEIYIEEHRTEVWAC
;
A
#
# COMPACT_ATOMS: atom_id res chain seq x y z
N MET A 1 42.43 -15.43 26.41
CA MET A 1 43.77 -15.11 25.90
C MET A 1 44.69 -15.11 27.10
N ILE A 2 45.85 -15.76 27.02
CA ILE A 2 46.83 -15.74 28.10
C ILE A 2 47.47 -14.35 28.03
N ASP A 3 47.22 -13.50 29.02
CA ASP A 3 47.87 -12.21 29.13
C ASP A 3 49.33 -12.47 29.54
N ILE A 4 50.19 -12.61 28.53
CA ILE A 4 51.63 -12.71 28.73
C ILE A 4 52.07 -11.35 29.28
N ASN A 5 52.65 -11.35 30.48
CA ASN A 5 53.13 -10.15 31.14
C ASN A 5 54.23 -9.52 30.27
N PHE A 6 54.05 -8.25 29.88
CA PHE A 6 54.96 -7.55 28.97
C PHE A 6 56.42 -7.55 29.46
N ASP A 7 56.63 -7.63 30.78
CA ASP A 7 57.94 -7.68 31.41
C ASP A 7 58.72 -8.98 31.17
N GLU A 8 58.05 -10.08 30.81
CA GLU A 8 58.68 -11.39 30.53
C GLU A 8 59.23 -11.51 29.10
N LEU A 9 59.03 -10.49 28.26
CA LEU A 9 59.48 -10.46 26.87
C LEU A 9 60.97 -10.03 26.74
N ASP A 10 61.66 -10.59 25.75
CA ASP A 10 63.02 -10.18 25.35
C ASP A 10 63.09 -8.69 24.94
N ASP A 11 64.22 -8.03 25.16
CA ASP A 11 64.36 -6.59 24.93
C ASP A 11 64.12 -6.20 23.46
N LYS A 12 64.48 -7.08 22.52
CA LYS A 12 64.19 -6.86 21.09
C LYS A 12 62.69 -6.93 20.79
N THR A 13 61.95 -7.85 21.41
CA THR A 13 60.51 -7.97 21.19
C THR A 13 59.76 -6.80 21.82
N LYS A 14 60.15 -6.36 23.01
CA LYS A 14 59.63 -5.11 23.64
C LYS A 14 59.82 -3.89 22.74
N LEU A 15 61.00 -3.72 22.14
CA LEU A 15 61.29 -2.61 21.23
C LEU A 15 60.43 -2.65 19.95
N ILE A 16 60.19 -3.84 19.40
CA ILE A 16 59.33 -4.01 18.22
C ILE A 16 57.88 -3.68 18.56
N VAL A 17 57.36 -4.16 19.69
CA VAL A 17 55.99 -3.86 20.14
C VAL A 17 55.80 -2.36 20.35
N SER A 18 56.72 -1.68 21.03
CA SER A 18 56.65 -0.22 21.20
C SER A 18 56.65 0.55 19.88
N LYS A 19 57.42 0.09 18.87
CA LYS A 19 57.39 0.68 17.52
C LYS A 19 56.06 0.43 16.83
N MET A 20 55.48 -0.77 16.97
CA MET A 20 54.18 -1.10 16.41
C MET A 20 53.06 -0.28 17.04
N GLU A 21 53.06 -0.12 18.37
CA GLU A 21 52.10 0.73 19.09
C GLU A 21 52.12 2.17 18.60
N LYS A 22 53.31 2.77 18.44
CA LYS A 22 53.44 4.12 17.87
C LYS A 22 52.89 4.23 16.45
N VAL A 23 53.11 3.20 15.61
CA VAL A 23 52.57 3.18 14.25
C VAL A 23 51.04 3.04 14.27
N ILE A 24 50.50 2.21 15.16
CA ILE A 24 49.05 2.04 15.32
C ILE A 24 48.41 3.35 15.80
N GLU A 25 49.01 4.02 16.77
CA GLU A 25 48.53 5.31 17.29
C GLU A 25 48.53 6.39 16.21
N ASN A 26 49.61 6.51 15.43
CA ASN A 26 49.69 7.43 14.30
C ASN A 26 48.65 7.12 13.22
N LYS A 27 48.45 5.84 12.88
CA LYS A 27 47.42 5.46 11.90
C LYS A 27 46.01 5.73 12.41
N ASN A 28 45.76 5.50 13.70
CA ASN A 28 44.46 5.77 14.32
C ASN A 28 44.13 7.26 14.33
N SER A 29 45.11 8.13 14.61
CA SER A 29 44.90 9.57 14.55
C SER A 29 44.64 10.06 13.12
N GLU A 30 45.36 9.50 12.12
CA GLU A 30 45.12 9.80 10.70
C GLU A 30 43.73 9.35 10.25
N ILE A 31 43.30 8.14 10.63
CA ILE A 31 41.96 7.62 10.34
C ILE A 31 40.88 8.50 10.97
N GLN A 32 41.05 8.91 12.22
CA GLN A 32 40.12 9.83 12.88
C GLN A 32 40.00 11.16 12.15
N SER A 33 41.12 11.75 11.71
CA SER A 33 41.10 13.00 10.94
C SER A 33 40.37 12.83 9.62
N LYS A 34 40.69 11.77 8.86
CA LYS A 34 40.05 11.48 7.57
C LYS A 34 38.56 11.21 7.72
N ASN A 35 38.14 10.51 8.79
CA ASN A 35 36.73 10.25 9.05
C ASN A 35 35.95 11.54 9.32
N LYS A 36 36.53 12.49 10.08
CA LYS A 36 35.92 13.81 10.31
C LYS A 36 35.77 14.58 9.00
N GLU A 37 36.79 14.57 8.14
CA GLU A 37 36.74 15.23 6.84
C GLU A 37 35.68 14.60 5.93
N ILE A 38 35.59 13.27 5.88
CA ILE A 38 34.55 12.55 5.13
C ILE A 38 33.16 12.92 5.62
N GLU A 39 32.97 13.04 6.93
CA GLU A 39 31.69 13.43 7.53
C GLU A 39 31.31 14.87 7.14
N ASP A 40 32.25 15.80 7.23
CA ASP A 40 32.04 17.19 6.81
C ASP A 40 31.69 17.29 5.31
N LEU A 41 32.46 16.61 4.45
CA LEU A 41 32.20 16.56 3.01
C LEU A 41 30.82 15.95 2.69
N LYS A 42 30.41 14.90 3.41
CA LYS A 42 29.07 14.30 3.26
C LYS A 42 27.98 15.30 3.65
N ASN A 43 28.16 16.06 4.73
CA ASN A 43 27.21 17.07 5.16
C ASN A 43 27.09 18.20 4.13
N GLN A 44 28.21 18.69 3.62
CA GLN A 44 28.23 19.70 2.55
C GLN A 44 27.54 19.19 1.28
N LEU A 45 27.80 17.94 0.88
CA LEU A 45 27.15 17.33 -0.27
C LEU A 45 25.64 17.17 -0.08
N ALA A 46 25.19 16.75 1.10
CA ALA A 46 23.77 16.64 1.42
C ALA A 46 23.08 18.00 1.34
N PHE A 47 23.70 19.04 1.89
CA PHE A 47 23.22 20.41 1.84
C PHE A 47 23.10 20.94 0.40
N LEU A 48 24.15 20.78 -0.41
CA LEU A 48 24.15 21.21 -1.82
C LEU A 48 23.10 20.46 -2.64
N LYS A 49 22.95 19.14 -2.45
CA LYS A 49 21.89 18.36 -3.08
C LYS A 49 20.50 18.88 -2.69
N GLY A 50 20.29 19.20 -1.42
CA GLY A 50 19.04 19.80 -0.93
C GLY A 50 18.73 21.12 -1.61
N GLN A 51 19.72 22.01 -1.76
CA GLN A 51 19.56 23.26 -2.49
C GLN A 51 19.17 23.06 -3.96
N ILE A 52 19.83 22.11 -4.65
CA ILE A 52 19.52 21.80 -6.05
C ILE A 52 18.08 21.29 -6.19
N ILE A 53 17.68 20.36 -5.32
CA ILE A 53 16.31 19.82 -5.32
C ILE A 53 15.29 20.95 -5.11
N ASN A 54 15.53 21.85 -4.16
CA ASN A 54 14.64 22.98 -3.90
C ASN A 54 14.56 23.93 -5.10
N LYS A 55 15.71 24.31 -5.70
CA LYS A 55 15.73 25.13 -6.92
C LYS A 55 14.99 24.47 -8.08
N ASN A 56 15.20 23.17 -8.29
CA ASN A 56 14.50 22.41 -9.34
C ASN A 56 13.00 22.35 -9.10
N ARG A 57 12.55 22.14 -7.84
CA ARG A 57 11.12 22.22 -7.49
C ARG A 57 10.56 23.61 -7.75
N LYS A 58 11.30 24.68 -7.45
CA LYS A 58 10.85 26.06 -7.71
C LYS A 58 10.78 26.40 -9.20
N MET A 59 11.73 25.90 -10.00
CA MET A 59 11.81 26.20 -11.44
C MET A 59 10.89 25.32 -12.30
N PHE A 60 10.77 24.04 -11.95
CA PHE A 60 10.10 23.01 -12.76
C PHE A 60 8.89 22.36 -12.07
N GLY A 61 8.58 22.75 -10.82
CA GLY A 61 7.38 22.31 -10.13
C GLY A 61 6.11 22.90 -10.74
N LYS A 62 4.97 22.23 -10.51
CA LYS A 62 3.68 22.72 -11.00
C LYS A 62 3.35 24.02 -10.27
N SER A 63 3.10 25.09 -11.03
CA SER A 63 2.71 26.40 -10.49
C SER A 63 1.40 26.37 -9.69
N SER A 64 0.61 25.30 -9.79
CA SER A 64 -0.59 25.05 -8.98
C SER A 64 -0.31 24.47 -7.60
N GLU A 65 0.91 23.99 -7.32
CA GLU A 65 1.34 23.54 -5.98
C GLU A 65 1.74 24.74 -5.11
N GLN A 66 0.91 25.79 -5.09
CA GLN A 66 1.10 26.89 -4.17
C GLN A 66 0.72 26.41 -2.76
N VAL A 67 1.72 26.29 -1.90
CA VAL A 67 1.50 26.04 -0.48
C VAL A 67 0.95 27.33 0.11
N ASN A 68 -0.34 27.34 0.42
CA ASN A 68 -0.95 28.43 1.17
C ASN A 68 -0.41 28.38 2.61
N GLU A 69 0.18 29.47 3.10
CA GLU A 69 0.70 29.55 4.46
C GLU A 69 -0.38 29.26 5.51
N ASP A 70 -1.63 29.64 5.22
CA ASP A 70 -2.78 29.35 6.06
C ASP A 70 -3.10 27.85 6.13
N GLN A 71 -2.74 27.05 5.12
CA GLN A 71 -2.95 25.59 5.10
C GLN A 71 -1.90 24.81 5.93
N LEU A 72 -0.71 25.37 6.16
CA LEU A 72 0.34 24.70 6.94
C LEU A 72 -0.07 24.44 8.39
N CYS A 73 -1.01 25.24 8.91
CA CYS A 73 -1.46 25.18 10.29
C CYS A 73 -2.84 24.50 10.48
N PHE A 74 -3.43 23.92 9.44
CA PHE A 74 -4.75 23.26 9.54
C PHE A 74 -4.82 22.11 10.55
N PHE A 75 -3.66 21.54 10.91
CA PHE A 75 -3.59 20.41 11.85
C PHE A 75 -2.92 20.76 13.18
N ASN A 76 -2.60 22.04 13.43
CA ASN A 76 -1.90 22.48 14.65
C ASN A 76 -2.86 22.97 15.75
N GLU A 77 -4.16 22.68 15.65
CA GLU A 77 -5.16 23.16 16.61
C GLU A 77 -4.95 22.55 18.01
N ALA A 78 -4.54 21.28 18.09
CA ALA A 78 -4.31 20.60 19.36
C ALA A 78 -3.10 21.18 20.09
N GLU A 79 -1.98 21.40 19.40
CA GLU A 79 -0.76 21.97 19.95
C GLU A 79 -0.93 23.44 20.32
N LYS A 80 -1.58 24.23 19.45
CA LYS A 80 -1.83 25.66 19.70
C LYS A 80 -2.70 25.89 20.94
N ASN A 81 -3.67 25.01 21.17
CA ASN A 81 -4.59 25.10 22.30
C ASN A 81 -4.17 24.20 23.48
N SER A 82 -3.00 23.54 23.41
CA SER A 82 -2.52 22.69 24.49
C SER A 82 -2.05 23.54 25.69
N ASP A 83 -2.58 23.24 26.87
CA ASP A 83 -2.10 23.78 28.13
C ASP A 83 -1.49 22.64 28.95
N LEU A 84 -0.16 22.63 29.07
CA LEU A 84 0.61 21.62 29.81
C LEU A 84 0.33 21.63 31.32
N LYS A 85 -0.32 22.67 31.84
CA LYS A 85 -0.71 22.78 33.25
C LYS A 85 -2.13 22.28 33.51
N MET A 86 -2.90 22.00 32.47
CA MET A 86 -4.27 21.50 32.59
C MET A 86 -4.23 20.00 32.90
N ALA A 87 -5.04 19.57 33.87
CA ALA A 87 -5.16 18.15 34.21
C ALA A 87 -5.77 17.36 33.04
N GLU A 88 -5.27 16.15 32.79
CA GLU A 88 -5.86 15.27 31.79
C GLU A 88 -7.34 15.00 32.13
N PRO A 89 -8.26 15.13 31.17
CA PRO A 89 -9.67 14.86 31.41
C PRO A 89 -9.87 13.37 31.71
N GLU A 90 -10.77 13.06 32.66
CA GLU A 90 -11.15 11.69 32.96
C GLU A 90 -11.80 11.05 31.72
N ILE A 91 -11.26 9.92 31.28
CA ILE A 91 -11.74 9.21 30.09
C ILE A 91 -13.03 8.47 30.47
N GLU A 92 -14.17 9.08 30.15
CA GLU A 92 -15.48 8.43 30.32
C GLU A 92 -15.66 7.31 29.28
N SER A 93 -15.87 6.08 29.76
CA SER A 93 -16.17 4.94 28.90
C SER A 93 -17.66 4.91 28.54
N ILE A 94 -18.00 5.54 27.42
CA ILE A 94 -19.38 5.52 26.91
C ILE A 94 -19.61 4.20 26.16
N SER A 95 -20.36 3.27 26.77
CA SER A 95 -20.87 2.10 26.07
C SER A 95 -22.13 2.48 25.28
N TYR A 96 -21.99 2.64 23.96
CA TYR A 96 -23.15 2.83 23.08
C TYR A 96 -23.36 1.58 22.23
N SER A 97 -24.60 1.11 22.16
CA SER A 97 -24.98 0.05 21.23
C SER A 97 -25.30 0.66 19.87
N ARG A 98 -24.39 0.47 18.90
CA ARG A 98 -24.67 0.87 17.51
C ARG A 98 -25.65 -0.13 16.91
N LYS A 99 -26.84 0.35 16.48
CA LYS A 99 -27.67 -0.45 15.55
C LYS A 99 -26.84 -0.68 14.29
N LYS A 100 -26.53 -1.93 13.96
CA LYS A 100 -25.96 -2.27 12.65
C LYS A 100 -26.87 -1.67 11.58
N ALA A 101 -26.30 -0.88 10.67
CA ALA A 101 -27.02 -0.47 9.47
C ALA A 101 -27.54 -1.77 8.83
N THR A 102 -28.85 -1.83 8.61
CA THR A 102 -29.40 -2.86 7.74
C THR A 102 -28.62 -2.76 6.44
N ALA A 103 -28.03 -3.87 5.99
CA ALA A 103 -27.37 -3.89 4.69
C ALA A 103 -28.33 -3.23 3.72
N HIS A 104 -27.88 -2.17 3.06
CA HIS A 104 -28.66 -1.50 2.04
C HIS A 104 -28.83 -2.54 0.93
N ASN A 105 -29.87 -3.36 1.05
CA ASN A 105 -30.46 -4.03 -0.09
C ASN A 105 -30.94 -2.86 -0.92
N GLY A 106 -30.11 -2.42 -1.87
CA GLY A 106 -30.40 -1.40 -2.85
C GLY A 106 -31.87 -1.47 -3.22
N LYS A 107 -32.54 -0.32 -3.41
CA LYS A 107 -33.79 -0.31 -4.16
C LYS A 107 -33.51 -1.11 -5.42
N LYS A 108 -34.00 -2.34 -5.50
CA LYS A 108 -33.88 -3.15 -6.72
C LYS A 108 -34.62 -2.33 -7.76
N ASP A 109 -33.95 -1.99 -8.85
CA ASP A 109 -34.57 -1.23 -9.93
C ASP A 109 -35.86 -1.94 -10.34
N ASN A 110 -36.96 -1.18 -10.39
CA ASN A 110 -38.26 -1.76 -10.68
C ASN A 110 -38.36 -2.06 -12.19
N THR A 111 -37.97 -3.26 -12.58
CA THR A 111 -37.94 -3.73 -13.98
C THR A 111 -39.28 -4.28 -14.49
N SER A 112 -40.35 -4.21 -13.69
CA SER A 112 -41.65 -4.79 -14.04
C SER A 112 -42.32 -4.14 -15.27
N ASN A 113 -42.04 -2.86 -15.54
CA ASN A 113 -42.67 -2.10 -16.62
C ASN A 113 -41.90 -2.16 -17.96
N LEU A 114 -40.76 -2.88 -18.02
CA LEU A 114 -39.94 -2.97 -19.22
C LEU A 114 -40.44 -4.08 -20.16
N LYS A 115 -40.36 -3.84 -21.47
CA LYS A 115 -40.67 -4.84 -22.49
C LYS A 115 -39.73 -6.04 -22.33
N ARG A 116 -40.26 -7.27 -22.36
CA ARG A 116 -39.49 -8.53 -22.27
C ARG A 116 -39.47 -9.25 -23.61
N ILE A 117 -38.27 -9.62 -24.06
CA ILE A 117 -38.05 -10.42 -25.27
C ILE A 117 -37.47 -11.76 -24.82
N VAL A 118 -38.18 -12.86 -25.11
CA VAL A 118 -37.76 -14.21 -24.74
C VAL A 118 -36.85 -14.79 -25.83
N ILE A 119 -35.66 -15.24 -25.45
CA ILE A 119 -34.70 -15.91 -26.34
C ILE A 119 -34.51 -17.33 -25.81
N GLU A 120 -34.97 -18.32 -26.58
CA GLU A 120 -34.85 -19.75 -26.23
C GLU A 120 -33.57 -20.33 -26.81
N HIS A 121 -32.74 -20.91 -25.93
CA HIS A 121 -31.54 -21.65 -26.30
C HIS A 121 -31.82 -23.14 -26.10
N LYS A 122 -32.16 -23.82 -27.19
CA LYS A 122 -32.45 -25.26 -27.22
C LYS A 122 -31.27 -26.01 -27.83
N LEU A 123 -31.01 -27.21 -27.31
CA LEU A 123 -30.07 -28.14 -27.92
C LEU A 123 -30.78 -28.85 -29.07
N ASP A 124 -30.13 -28.87 -30.23
CA ASP A 124 -30.63 -29.62 -31.38
C ASP A 124 -30.55 -31.12 -31.13
N ASP A 125 -31.34 -31.92 -31.84
CA ASP A 125 -31.46 -33.36 -31.60
C ASP A 125 -30.11 -34.09 -31.78
N GLU A 126 -29.24 -33.60 -32.66
CA GLU A 126 -27.89 -34.12 -32.88
C GLU A 126 -26.94 -33.87 -31.69
N GLN A 127 -27.22 -32.84 -30.87
CA GLN A 127 -26.39 -32.42 -29.74
C GLN A 127 -26.85 -32.98 -28.39
N LYS A 128 -27.92 -33.76 -28.36
CA LYS A 128 -28.48 -34.40 -27.14
C LYS A 128 -27.69 -35.63 -26.68
N ASN A 129 -26.61 -35.99 -27.38
CA ASN A 129 -25.69 -37.04 -26.97
C ASN A 129 -24.43 -36.42 -26.38
N CYS A 130 -24.11 -36.76 -25.14
CA CYS A 130 -22.96 -36.18 -24.46
C CYS A 130 -21.64 -36.66 -25.11
N SER A 131 -20.81 -35.73 -25.58
CA SER A 131 -19.54 -36.05 -26.26
C SER A 131 -18.51 -36.76 -25.37
N LYS A 132 -18.70 -36.80 -24.04
CA LYS A 132 -17.77 -37.43 -23.09
C LYS A 132 -18.18 -38.84 -22.67
N CYS A 133 -19.47 -39.06 -22.37
CA CYS A 133 -19.98 -40.36 -21.88
C CYS A 133 -20.71 -41.16 -22.97
N GLY A 134 -21.09 -40.53 -24.08
CA GLY A 134 -21.84 -41.15 -25.19
C GLY A 134 -23.30 -41.49 -24.87
N GLN A 135 -23.77 -41.21 -23.66
CA GLN A 135 -25.15 -41.46 -23.24
C GLN A 135 -26.07 -40.30 -23.66
N GLN A 136 -27.34 -40.63 -23.87
CA GLN A 136 -28.39 -39.66 -24.18
C GLN A 136 -28.64 -38.77 -22.96
N MET A 137 -28.55 -37.46 -23.18
CA MET A 137 -28.73 -36.49 -22.10
C MET A 137 -30.21 -36.42 -21.68
N THR A 138 -30.43 -36.30 -20.37
CA THR A 138 -31.75 -36.12 -19.77
C THR A 138 -31.99 -34.65 -19.46
N PHE A 139 -33.22 -34.19 -19.71
CA PHE A 139 -33.62 -32.82 -19.42
C PHE A 139 -33.81 -32.63 -17.91
N ILE A 140 -33.14 -31.62 -17.35
CA ILE A 140 -33.24 -31.29 -15.92
C ILE A 140 -34.21 -30.13 -15.70
N GLY A 141 -34.13 -29.09 -16.52
CA GLY A 141 -34.91 -27.88 -16.31
C GLY A 141 -34.43 -26.70 -17.17
N ILE A 142 -35.01 -25.53 -16.92
CA ILE A 142 -34.71 -24.31 -17.67
C ILE A 142 -34.04 -23.32 -16.73
N GLN A 143 -32.86 -22.84 -17.11
CA GLN A 143 -32.21 -21.71 -16.45
C GLN A 143 -32.60 -20.41 -17.16
N THR A 144 -33.15 -19.47 -16.40
CA THR A 144 -33.57 -18.15 -16.89
C THR A 144 -32.57 -17.09 -16.46
N LYS A 145 -32.09 -16.30 -17.42
CA LYS A 145 -31.21 -15.15 -17.16
C LYS A 145 -31.78 -13.90 -17.82
N GLU A 146 -32.04 -12.87 -17.03
CA GLU A 146 -32.50 -11.57 -17.51
C GLU A 146 -31.31 -10.64 -17.76
N LEU A 147 -31.27 -10.01 -18.94
CA LEU A 147 -30.29 -8.99 -19.30
C LEU A 147 -30.99 -7.68 -19.65
N LEU A 148 -30.60 -6.59 -18.99
CA LEU A 148 -31.07 -5.25 -19.33
C LEU A 148 -30.33 -4.74 -20.57
N LYS A 149 -31.07 -4.43 -21.64
CA LYS A 149 -30.52 -3.90 -22.88
C LYS A 149 -31.01 -2.48 -23.12
N PHE A 150 -30.10 -1.67 -23.65
CA PHE A 150 -30.37 -0.29 -24.02
C PHE A 150 -30.30 -0.15 -25.54
N LYS A 151 -31.38 0.38 -26.12
CA LYS A 151 -31.43 0.90 -27.48
C LYS A 151 -31.69 2.41 -27.35
N PRO A 152 -31.11 3.29 -28.20
CA PRO A 152 -31.41 4.72 -28.11
C PRO A 152 -32.92 4.95 -28.07
N ALA A 153 -33.40 5.61 -27.00
CA ALA A 153 -34.81 5.87 -26.66
C ALA A 153 -35.66 4.70 -26.08
N GLU A 154 -35.12 3.49 -25.90
CA GLU A 154 -35.84 2.36 -25.31
C GLU A 154 -34.95 1.46 -24.41
N ILE A 155 -35.46 1.08 -23.24
CA ILE A 155 -34.85 0.05 -22.39
C ILE A 155 -35.76 -1.17 -22.40
N TYR A 156 -35.19 -2.36 -22.58
CA TYR A 156 -35.92 -3.63 -22.59
C TYR A 156 -35.10 -4.73 -21.94
N ILE A 157 -35.75 -5.85 -21.61
CA ILE A 157 -35.13 -7.01 -20.97
C ILE A 157 -35.09 -8.15 -21.98
N GLU A 158 -33.92 -8.76 -22.15
CA GLU A 158 -33.77 -10.04 -22.83
C GLU A 158 -33.81 -11.15 -21.77
N GLU A 159 -34.83 -12.00 -21.84
CA GLU A 159 -34.97 -13.17 -20.98
C GLU A 159 -34.42 -14.40 -21.74
N HIS A 160 -33.19 -14.79 -21.40
CA HIS A 160 -32.57 -15.98 -21.97
C HIS A 160 -33.02 -17.22 -21.21
N ARG A 161 -33.72 -18.13 -21.90
CA ARG A 161 -34.15 -19.42 -21.38
C ARG A 161 -33.26 -20.50 -21.98
N THR A 162 -32.35 -21.02 -21.17
CA THR A 162 -31.43 -22.08 -21.60
C THR A 162 -31.87 -23.40 -20.99
N GLU A 163 -32.10 -24.39 -21.83
CA GLU A 163 -32.39 -25.74 -21.36
C GLU A 163 -31.12 -26.37 -20.76
N VAL A 164 -31.23 -26.92 -19.57
CA VAL A 164 -30.15 -27.61 -18.86
C VAL A 164 -30.38 -29.10 -18.93
N TRP A 165 -29.33 -29.80 -19.34
CA TRP A 165 -29.33 -31.23 -19.61
C TRP A 165 -28.18 -31.90 -18.85
N ALA A 166 -28.35 -33.16 -18.43
CA ALA A 166 -27.29 -33.94 -17.81
C ALA A 166 -27.15 -35.35 -18.40
N CYS A 167 -25.89 -35.78 -18.44
CA CYS A 167 -25.41 -37.16 -18.35
C CYS A 167 -24.77 -37.28 -16.95
#